data_AF-A0A428JSW7-F1
#
_entry.id   AF-A0A428JSW7-F1
#
_cell.length_a   1.000
_cell.length_b   1.000
_cell.length_c   1.000
_cell.angle_alpha   90.00
_cell.angle_beta   90.00
_cell.angle_gamma   90.00
#
_symmetry.space_group_name_H-M   'P 1'
#
loop_
_entity.id
_entity.type
_entity.pdbx_description
1 polymer ?
#
loop_
_entity_poly.entity_id
_entity_poly.type
_entity_poly.pdbx_seq_one_letter_code
_entity_poly.pdbx_strand_id
1 'polypeptide(L)'
;MQYQRKACLLLGFLLMPALAFAHGEDVLVPFFIQFGSVVLFTAILLLSRLAYATKAWMSLAYILTVLLVWTMFINVPFRESADVFNLLVGVAPFVATLAVYCLVNFFNKRIRK
;
A
#
# COMPACT_ATOMS: atom_id res chain seq x y z
N MET A 1 29.07 0.98 -17.23
CA MET A 1 27.85 1.50 -17.89
C MET A 1 26.52 1.01 -17.29
N GLN A 2 26.42 -0.15 -16.64
CA GLN A 2 25.14 -0.62 -16.03
C GLN A 2 24.63 0.25 -14.86
N TYR A 3 25.52 0.82 -14.03
CA TYR A 3 25.12 1.64 -12.88
C TYR A 3 24.48 2.98 -13.26
N GLN A 4 24.97 3.64 -14.32
CA GLN A 4 24.39 4.90 -14.82
C GLN A 4 22.98 4.71 -15.38
N ARG A 5 22.70 3.59 -16.07
CA ARG A 5 21.34 3.25 -16.52
C ARG A 5 20.36 3.07 -15.36
N LYS A 6 20.78 2.37 -14.30
CA LYS A 6 19.96 2.19 -13.09
C LYS A 6 19.72 3.52 -12.38
N ALA A 7 20.73 4.39 -12.31
CA ALA A 7 20.60 5.72 -11.71
C ALA A 7 19.65 6.63 -12.50
N CYS A 8 19.71 6.62 -13.85
CA CYS A 8 18.76 7.36 -14.68
C CYS A 8 17.33 6.82 -14.59
N LEU A 9 17.15 5.49 -14.48
CA LEU A 9 15.84 4.89 -14.26
C LEU A 9 15.28 5.24 -12.87
N LEU A 10 16.13 5.25 -11.84
CA LEU A 10 15.78 5.68 -10.49
C LEU A 10 15.41 7.16 -10.45
N LEU A 11 16.20 8.03 -11.11
CA LEU A 11 15.90 9.45 -11.26
C LEU A 11 14.60 9.68 -12.02
N GLY A 12 14.35 8.94 -13.10
CA GLY A 12 13.09 8.96 -13.82
C GLY A 12 11.92 8.59 -12.91
N PHE A 13 12.04 7.51 -12.14
CA PHE A 13 11.04 7.11 -11.15
C PHE A 13 10.84 8.16 -10.04
N LEU A 14 11.91 8.84 -9.61
CA LEU A 14 11.85 9.86 -8.56
C LEU A 14 11.23 11.17 -9.04
N LEU A 15 11.39 11.50 -10.32
CA LEU A 15 10.87 12.71 -10.96
C LEU A 15 9.49 12.52 -11.59
N MET A 16 9.07 11.27 -11.81
CA MET A 16 7.73 10.93 -12.34
C MET A 16 6.58 11.49 -11.48
N PRO A 17 6.62 11.46 -10.13
CA PRO A 17 5.62 12.14 -9.31
C PRO A 17 5.60 13.63 -9.60
N ALA A 18 6.76 14.29 -9.65
CA ALA A 18 6.85 15.73 -9.90
C ALA A 18 6.30 16.14 -11.28
N LEU A 19 6.54 15.32 -12.30
CA LEU A 19 6.01 15.56 -13.66
C LEU A 19 4.49 15.30 -13.75
N ALA A 20 4.00 14.31 -13.03
CA ALA A 20 2.57 14.02 -12.89
C ALA A 20 1.81 15.13 -12.16
N PHE A 21 2.37 15.64 -11.06
CA PHE A 21 1.82 16.80 -10.33
C PHE A 21 1.85 18.08 -11.17
N ALA A 22 2.85 18.26 -12.04
CA ALA A 22 2.96 19.45 -12.90
C ALA A 22 1.93 19.51 -14.03
N HIS A 23 1.36 18.36 -14.45
CA HIS A 23 0.33 18.31 -15.50
C HIS A 23 -1.10 18.46 -14.96
N GLY A 24 -1.29 18.61 -13.65
CA GLY A 24 -2.62 18.74 -13.04
C GLY A 24 -3.48 17.47 -13.18
N GLU A 25 -2.86 16.34 -13.51
CA GLU A 25 -3.55 15.06 -13.62
C GLU A 25 -3.73 14.46 -12.22
N ASP A 26 -4.85 14.83 -11.59
CA ASP A 26 -5.31 14.31 -10.30
C ASP A 26 -5.37 12.77 -10.25
N VAL A 27 -5.33 12.11 -11.42
CA VAL A 27 -5.37 10.66 -11.59
C VAL A 27 -4.08 9.98 -11.12
N LEU A 28 -2.91 10.63 -11.19
CA LEU A 28 -1.63 10.00 -10.89
C LEU A 28 -1.28 10.04 -9.39
N VAL A 29 -1.81 11.02 -8.65
CA VAL A 29 -1.66 11.18 -7.20
C VAL A 29 -2.05 9.91 -6.42
N PRO A 30 -3.25 9.32 -6.62
CA PRO A 30 -3.65 8.10 -5.91
C PRO A 30 -2.76 6.90 -6.26
N PHE A 31 -2.27 6.80 -7.50
CA PHE A 31 -1.33 5.75 -7.91
C PHE A 31 0.00 5.86 -7.17
N PHE A 32 0.57 7.06 -7.03
CA PHE A 32 1.83 7.24 -6.30
C PHE A 32 1.69 6.96 -4.80
N ILE A 33 0.59 7.42 -4.18
CA ILE A 33 0.30 7.14 -2.77
C ILE A 33 0.15 5.62 -2.55
N GLN A 34 -0.58 4.94 -3.44
CA GLN A 34 -0.77 3.49 -3.38
C GLN A 34 0.54 2.73 -3.60
N PHE A 35 1.38 3.19 -4.53
CA PHE A 35 2.69 2.58 -4.77
C PHE A 35 3.61 2.75 -3.55
N GLY A 36 3.67 3.96 -2.99
CA GLY A 36 4.45 4.24 -1.77
C GLY A 36 3.98 3.39 -0.59
N SER A 37 2.67 3.22 -0.40
CA SER A 37 2.13 2.41 0.68
C SER A 37 2.44 0.92 0.52
N VAL A 38 2.43 0.38 -0.71
CA VAL A 38 2.84 -1.01 -1.01
C VAL A 38 4.31 -1.23 -0.70
N VAL A 39 5.18 -0.30 -1.11
CA VAL A 39 6.63 -0.37 -0.85
C VAL A 39 6.90 -0.36 0.65
N LEU A 40 6.27 0.56 1.39
CA LEU A 40 6.43 0.69 2.83
C LEU A 40 5.90 -0.55 3.57
N PHE A 41 4.73 -1.06 3.18
CA PHE A 41 4.17 -2.30 3.72
C PHE A 41 5.11 -3.48 3.51
N THR A 42 5.64 -3.64 2.30
CA THR A 42 6.58 -4.72 1.96
C THR A 42 7.85 -4.61 2.80
N ALA A 43 8.41 -3.41 2.96
CA ALA A 43 9.59 -3.18 3.79
C ALA A 43 9.33 -3.59 5.25
N ILE A 44 8.21 -3.15 5.84
CA ILE A 44 7.83 -3.52 7.22
C ILE A 44 7.67 -5.05 7.35
N LEU A 45 7.00 -5.68 6.39
CA LEU A 45 6.70 -7.10 6.42
C LEU A 45 7.97 -7.95 6.28
N LEU A 46 8.94 -7.50 5.47
CA LEU A 46 10.27 -8.11 5.36
C LEU A 46 11.10 -7.95 6.64
N LEU A 47 11.10 -6.75 7.24
CA LEU A 47 11.83 -6.46 8.48
C LEU A 47 11.22 -7.15 9.72
N SER A 48 9.93 -7.49 9.67
CA SER A 48 9.24 -8.17 10.77
C SER A 48 9.73 -9.61 10.96
N ARG A 49 9.98 -10.01 12.22
CA ARG A 49 10.33 -11.40 12.60
C ARG A 49 9.09 -12.28 12.79
N LEU A 50 8.11 -12.16 11.89
CA LEU A 50 6.87 -12.93 11.94
C LEU A 50 6.99 -14.25 11.17
N ALA A 51 6.19 -15.24 11.55
CA ALA A 51 6.10 -16.50 10.82
C ALA A 51 5.57 -16.27 9.39
N TYR A 52 6.04 -17.06 8.42
CA TYR A 52 5.65 -16.94 7.01
C TYR A 52 4.13 -17.03 6.80
N ALA A 53 3.43 -17.86 7.59
CA ALA A 53 1.97 -17.96 7.53
C ALA A 53 1.27 -16.65 7.92
N THR A 54 1.72 -15.99 8.99
CA THR A 54 1.18 -14.69 9.43
C THR A 54 1.45 -13.60 8.39
N LYS A 55 2.66 -13.62 7.81
CA LYS A 55 3.03 -12.72 6.70
C LYS A 55 2.10 -12.90 5.50
N ALA A 56 1.80 -14.15 5.11
CA ALA A 56 0.89 -14.43 4.00
C ALA A 56 -0.53 -13.91 4.25
N TRP A 57 -1.07 -14.12 5.46
CA TRP A 57 -2.39 -13.61 5.83
C TRP A 57 -2.44 -12.08 5.85
N MET A 58 -1.41 -11.42 6.36
CA MET A 58 -1.32 -9.96 6.33
C MET A 58 -1.22 -9.43 4.90
N SER A 59 -0.40 -10.04 4.04
CA SER A 59 -0.30 -9.65 2.62
C SER A 59 -1.62 -9.83 1.88
N LEU A 60 -2.33 -10.94 2.11
CA LEU A 60 -3.64 -11.19 1.51
C LEU A 60 -4.66 -10.12 1.94
N ALA A 61 -4.71 -9.82 3.24
CA ALA A 61 -5.62 -8.80 3.77
C ALA A 61 -5.31 -7.41 3.23
N TYR A 62 -4.02 -7.07 3.08
CA TYR A 62 -3.59 -5.82 2.46
C TYR A 62 -4.08 -5.72 1.02
N ILE A 63 -3.80 -6.74 0.19
CA ILE A 63 -4.20 -6.77 -1.23
C ILE A 63 -5.72 -6.68 -1.38
N LEU A 64 -6.47 -7.46 -0.59
CA LEU A 64 -7.94 -7.43 -0.63
C LEU A 64 -8.48 -6.05 -0.24
N THR A 65 -7.90 -5.40 0.76
CA THR A 65 -8.33 -4.06 1.19
C THR A 65 -8.07 -3.03 0.11
N VAL A 66 -6.90 -3.09 -0.54
CA VAL A 66 -6.57 -2.20 -1.67
C VAL A 66 -7.53 -2.41 -2.84
N LEU A 67 -7.83 -3.65 -3.20
CA LEU A 67 -8.80 -3.96 -4.25
C LEU A 67 -10.19 -3.43 -3.92
N LEU A 68 -10.62 -3.55 -2.66
CA LEU A 68 -11.93 -3.08 -2.20
C LEU A 68 -12.02 -1.55 -2.22
N VAL A 69 -10.97 -0.85 -1.80
CA VAL A 69 -10.90 0.61 -1.94
C VAL A 69 -10.94 1.01 -3.43
N TRP A 70 -10.24 0.28 -4.29
CA TRP A 70 -10.27 0.55 -5.74
C TRP A 70 -11.65 0.37 -6.36
N THR A 71 -12.37 -0.72 -6.04
CA THR A 71 -13.71 -0.97 -6.59
C THR A 71 -14.73 0.05 -6.12
N MET A 72 -14.59 0.57 -4.89
CA MET A 72 -15.47 1.62 -4.37
C MET A 72 -15.29 2.96 -5.07
N PHE A 73 -14.08 3.28 -5.53
CA PHE A 73 -13.76 4.60 -6.08
C PHE A 73 -13.55 4.62 -7.60
N ILE A 74 -13.66 3.49 -8.29
CA ILE A 74 -13.46 3.41 -9.75
C ILE A 74 -14.43 4.29 -10.56
N ASN A 75 -15.64 4.52 -10.03
CA ASN A 75 -16.69 5.32 -10.68
C ASN A 75 -16.93 6.68 -10.00
N VAL A 76 -16.09 7.06 -9.03
CA VAL A 76 -16.25 8.30 -8.27
C VAL A 76 -15.21 9.32 -8.77
N PRO A 77 -15.61 10.55 -9.15
CA PRO A 77 -14.67 11.58 -9.54
C PRO A 77 -13.73 11.91 -8.36
N PHE A 78 -12.43 11.67 -8.55
CA PHE A 78 -11.42 11.81 -7.50
C PHE A 78 -11.43 13.19 -6.82
N ARG A 79 -11.69 14.26 -7.57
CA ARG A 79 -11.75 15.63 -7.04
C ARG A 79 -12.75 15.84 -5.91
N GLU A 80 -13.88 15.15 -5.94
CA GLU A 80 -14.94 15.35 -4.94
C GLU A 80 -14.65 14.56 -3.65
N SER A 81 -13.80 13.53 -3.73
CA SER A 81 -13.57 12.59 -2.63
C SER A 81 -12.09 12.35 -2.32
N ALA A 82 -11.19 13.23 -2.79
CA ALA A 82 -9.74 13.05 -2.71
C ALA A 82 -9.26 12.81 -1.27
N ASP A 83 -9.79 13.56 -0.30
CA ASP A 83 -9.44 13.43 1.11
C ASP A 83 -9.86 12.06 1.68
N VAL A 84 -11.07 11.62 1.33
CA VAL A 84 -11.63 10.34 1.80
C VAL A 84 -10.86 9.17 1.16
N PHE A 85 -10.54 9.27 -0.12
CA PHE A 85 -9.74 8.27 -0.82
C PHE A 85 -8.32 8.17 -0.23
N ASN A 86 -7.65 9.31 -0.05
CA ASN A 86 -6.29 9.35 0.49
C ASN A 86 -6.25 8.76 1.91
N LEU A 87 -7.26 9.08 2.74
CA LEU A 87 -7.41 8.52 4.07
C LEU A 87 -7.67 7.01 4.02
N LEU A 88 -8.55 6.54 3.14
CA LEU A 88 -8.86 5.11 3.00
C LEU A 88 -7.67 4.32 2.47
N VAL A 89 -6.99 4.79 1.42
CA VAL A 89 -5.80 4.12 0.87
C VAL A 89 -4.65 4.10 1.86
N GLY A 90 -4.47 5.17 2.64
CA GLY A 90 -3.42 5.23 3.66
C GLY A 90 -3.71 4.38 4.89
N VAL A 91 -4.92 4.46 5.42
CA VAL A 91 -5.28 3.93 6.75
C VAL A 91 -5.92 2.56 6.69
N ALA A 92 -6.82 2.31 5.74
CA ALA A 92 -7.60 1.06 5.74
C ALA A 92 -6.72 -0.20 5.61
N PRO A 93 -5.72 -0.25 4.71
CA PRO A 93 -4.83 -1.41 4.62
C PRO A 93 -4.00 -1.61 5.90
N PHE A 94 -3.60 -0.52 6.56
CA PHE A 94 -2.88 -0.59 7.83
C PHE A 94 -3.75 -1.17 8.96
N VAL A 95 -4.98 -0.67 9.10
CA VAL A 95 -5.92 -1.15 10.13
C VAL A 95 -6.31 -2.61 9.87
N ALA A 96 -6.57 -2.98 8.61
CA ALA A 96 -6.91 -4.36 8.24
C ALA A 96 -5.77 -5.33 8.55
N THR A 97 -4.53 -4.96 8.21
CA THR A 97 -3.36 -5.81 8.49
C THR A 97 -3.06 -5.93 9.98
N LEU A 98 -3.23 -4.85 10.75
CA LEU A 98 -3.11 -4.87 12.21
C LEU A 98 -4.20 -5.76 12.84
N ALA A 99 -5.43 -5.69 12.35
CA ALA A 99 -6.54 -6.52 12.82
C ALA A 99 -6.25 -8.01 12.58
N VAL A 100 -5.76 -8.37 11.38
CA VAL A 100 -5.35 -9.74 11.06
C VAL A 100 -4.20 -10.21 11.96
N TYR A 101 -3.21 -9.35 12.21
CA TYR A 101 -2.13 -9.67 13.13
C TYR A 101 -2.64 -9.99 14.55
N CYS A 102 -3.51 -9.13 15.10
CA CYS A 102 -4.12 -9.34 16.42
C CYS A 102 -4.94 -10.63 16.47
N LEU A 103 -5.72 -10.90 15.43
CA LEU A 103 -6.57 -12.08 15.32
C LEU A 103 -5.75 -13.37 15.26
N VAL A 104 -4.73 -13.42 14.39
CA VAL A 104 -3.81 -14.57 14.29
C VAL A 104 -3.09 -14.80 15.62
N ASN A 105 -2.66 -13.73 16.31
CA ASN A 105 -2.00 -13.85 17.61
C ASN A 105 -2.96 -14.36 18.70
N PHE A 106 -4.22 -13.91 18.70
CA PHE A 106 -5.25 -14.38 19.63
C PHE A 106 -5.54 -15.87 19.45
N PHE A 107 -5.72 -16.33 18.21
CA PHE A 107 -5.94 -17.76 17.91
C PHE A 107 -4.71 -18.62 18.25
N ASN A 108 -3.49 -18.16 17.93
CA ASN A 108 -2.27 -18.88 18.31
C ASN A 108 -2.10 -19.01 19.83
N LYS A 109 -2.46 -17.98 20.61
CA LYS A 109 -2.46 -18.07 22.09
C LYS A 109 -3.50 -19.06 22.61
N ARG A 110 -4.66 -19.15 21.94
CA ARG A 110 -5.74 -20.08 22.33
C ARG A 110 -5.39 -21.54 22.05
N ILE A 111 -4.68 -21.83 20.96
CA ILE A 111 -4.25 -23.21 20.61
C ILE A 111 -3.14 -23.73 21.53
N ARG A 112 -2.36 -22.83 22.16
CA ARG A 112 -1.30 -23.21 23.11
C ARG A 112 -1.77 -23.37 24.56
N LYS A 113 -3.04 -23.09 24.87
CA LYS A 113 -3.65 -23.35 26.18
C LYS A 113 -4.43 -24.65 26.12
#